data_AF-A0A7S0LWZ9-F1
#
_entry.id   AF-A0A7S0LWZ9-F1
#
_cell.length_a   1.000
_cell.length_b   1.000
_cell.length_c   1.000
_cell.angle_alpha   90.00
_cell.angle_beta   90.00
_cell.angle_gamma   90.00
#
_symmetry.space_group_name_H-M   'P 1'
#
loop_
_entity.id
_entity.type
_entity.pdbx_description
1 polymer ?
#
loop_
_entity_poly.entity_id
_entity_poly.type
_entity_poly.pdbx_seq_one_letter_code
_entity_poly.pdbx_strand_id
1 'polypeptide(L)'
;MTLEEELKNSEVLDLKKNVENNLKIAKENFQKEIKLLESRCGDKRKFPPGPVGECVVHICFLLGLKDIGMKLVQQHYDTKELINIPYADDLEPKKNLLIDRKDFDCGLYTGETILHIAIVTCDDVVVRFLLERGASLYARARGVFFMPQWIPARKKLRFAEKIR
;
A
#
# COMPACT_ATOMS: atom_id res chain seq x y z
N MET A 1 53.33 -4.20 -5.48
CA MET A 1 52.08 -3.55 -5.95
C MET A 1 52.45 -2.84 -7.24
N THR A 2 51.83 -3.23 -8.36
CA THR A 2 52.17 -2.65 -9.67
C THR A 2 51.49 -1.29 -9.83
N LEU A 3 52.07 -0.38 -10.62
CA LEU A 3 51.49 0.95 -10.93
C LEU A 3 50.04 0.85 -11.45
N GLU A 4 49.70 -0.25 -12.14
CA GLU A 4 48.35 -0.55 -12.62
C GLU A 4 47.36 -0.86 -11.48
N GLU A 5 47.80 -1.49 -10.39
CA GLU A 5 46.97 -1.76 -9.20
C GLU A 5 46.71 -0.47 -8.41
N GLU A 6 47.69 0.43 -8.33
CA GLU A 6 47.54 1.73 -7.68
C GLU A 6 46.55 2.64 -8.44
N LEU A 7 46.64 2.65 -9.77
CA LEU A 7 45.73 3.43 -10.62
C LEU A 7 44.28 2.93 -10.50
N LYS A 8 44.06 1.60 -10.55
CA LYS A 8 42.73 1.00 -10.35
C LYS A 8 42.15 1.31 -8.97
N ASN A 9 42.97 1.30 -7.92
CA ASN A 9 42.51 1.61 -6.57
C ASN A 9 42.10 3.09 -6.42
N SER A 10 42.79 4.01 -7.10
CA SER A 10 42.41 5.43 -7.15
C SER A 10 41.05 5.63 -7.81
N GLU A 11 40.83 5.02 -8.98
CA GLU A 11 39.57 5.14 -9.72
C GLU A 11 38.38 4.57 -8.94
N VAL A 12 38.56 3.43 -8.26
CA VAL A 12 37.53 2.84 -7.39
C VAL A 12 37.20 3.74 -6.20
N LEU A 13 38.19 4.43 -5.65
CA LEU A 13 37.99 5.35 -4.53
C LEU A 13 37.18 6.59 -4.95
N ASP A 14 37.46 7.13 -6.13
CA ASP A 14 36.74 8.27 -6.70
C ASP A 14 35.30 7.89 -7.09
N LEU A 15 35.10 6.69 -7.64
CA LEU A 15 33.77 6.14 -7.90
C LEU A 15 32.95 6.00 -6.61
N LYS A 16 33.54 5.48 -5.53
CA LYS A 16 32.86 5.36 -4.23
C LYS A 16 32.43 6.72 -3.69
N LYS A 17 33.31 7.73 -3.72
CA LYS A 17 32.99 9.11 -3.31
C LYS A 17 31.86 9.70 -4.14
N ASN A 18 31.88 9.47 -5.46
CA ASN A 18 30.81 9.93 -6.34
C ASN A 18 29.46 9.27 -6.03
N VAL A 19 29.45 7.95 -5.78
CA VAL A 19 28.24 7.23 -5.38
C VAL A 19 27.71 7.73 -4.03
N GLU A 20 28.57 7.95 -3.05
CA GLU A 20 28.18 8.48 -1.73
C GLU A 20 27.61 9.90 -1.82
N ASN A 21 28.24 10.77 -2.62
CA ASN A 21 27.73 12.13 -2.87
C ASN A 21 26.38 12.10 -3.58
N ASN A 22 26.22 11.26 -4.62
CA ASN A 22 24.94 11.12 -5.33
C ASN A 22 23.85 10.58 -4.40
N LEU A 23 24.17 9.62 -3.55
CA LEU A 23 23.24 9.09 -2.55
C LEU A 23 22.82 10.17 -1.54
N LYS A 24 23.76 11.01 -1.12
CA LYS A 24 23.48 12.15 -0.22
C LYS A 24 22.54 13.16 -0.88
N ILE A 25 22.83 13.56 -2.11
CA ILE A 25 21.98 14.48 -2.90
C ILE A 25 20.57 13.89 -3.08
N ALA A 26 20.47 12.61 -3.43
CA ALA A 26 19.19 11.93 -3.61
C ALA A 26 18.36 11.94 -2.31
N LYS A 27 19.00 11.66 -1.16
CA LYS A 27 18.34 11.72 0.16
C LYS A 27 17.85 13.14 0.49
N GLU A 28 18.67 14.16 0.24
CA GLU A 28 18.28 15.55 0.49
C GLU A 28 17.12 16.00 -0.40
N ASN A 29 17.14 15.62 -1.68
CA ASN A 29 16.05 15.91 -2.62
C ASN A 29 14.75 15.22 -2.19
N PHE A 30 14.82 13.94 -1.83
CA PHE A 30 13.68 13.19 -1.33
C PHE A 30 13.08 13.81 -0.06
N GLN A 31 13.93 14.26 0.88
CA GLN A 31 13.46 14.96 2.09
C GLN A 31 12.80 16.30 1.79
N LYS A 32 13.30 17.06 0.81
CA LYS A 32 12.69 18.33 0.37
C LYS A 32 11.32 18.08 -0.26
N GLU A 33 11.20 17.07 -1.09
CA GLU A 33 9.94 16.70 -1.75
C GLU A 33 8.90 16.23 -0.72
N ILE A 34 9.30 15.43 0.27
CA ILE A 34 8.45 15.05 1.40
C ILE A 34 7.92 16.30 2.13
N LYS A 35 8.78 17.25 2.50
CA LYS A 35 8.35 18.50 3.16
C LYS A 35 7.37 19.30 2.31
N LEU A 36 7.58 19.33 1.00
CA LEU A 36 6.67 20.01 0.06
C LEU A 36 5.30 19.32 0.03
N LEU A 37 5.26 17.98 -0.01
CA LEU A 37 4.02 17.20 0.04
C LEU A 37 3.26 17.40 1.35
N GLU A 38 3.96 17.44 2.48
CA GLU A 38 3.37 17.71 3.80
C GLU A 38 2.67 19.07 3.86
N SER A 39 3.29 20.12 3.28
CA SER A 39 2.72 21.47 3.27
C SER A 39 1.47 21.62 2.41
N ARG A 40 1.24 20.69 1.48
CA ARG A 40 0.17 20.75 0.48
C ARG A 40 -1.11 20.02 0.89
N CYS A 41 -1.08 19.25 1.98
CA CYS A 41 -2.20 18.43 2.40
C CYS A 41 -2.65 18.79 3.81
N GLY A 42 -3.89 19.25 3.96
CA GLY A 42 -4.60 19.28 5.25
C GLY A 42 -5.02 17.87 5.72
N ASP A 43 -4.32 16.85 5.24
CA ASP A 43 -4.57 15.45 5.44
C ASP A 43 -3.70 14.95 6.60
N LYS A 44 -4.26 14.11 7.47
CA LYS A 44 -3.50 13.51 8.58
C LYS A 44 -2.45 12.51 8.07
N ARG A 45 -2.56 12.09 6.80
CA ARG A 45 -1.63 11.17 6.14
C ARG A 45 -0.36 11.90 5.70
N LYS A 46 0.78 11.27 5.96
CA LYS A 46 2.10 11.78 5.53
C LYS A 46 2.26 11.82 4.00
N PHE A 47 1.64 10.86 3.32
CA PHE A 47 1.66 10.72 1.87
C PHE A 47 0.24 10.81 1.34
N PRO A 48 0.00 11.58 0.27
CA PRO A 48 -1.32 11.65 -0.34
C PRO A 48 -1.71 10.28 -0.91
N PRO A 49 -2.99 9.92 -0.89
CA PRO A 49 -3.46 8.71 -1.56
C PRO A 49 -3.32 8.83 -3.08
N GLY A 50 -3.23 7.69 -3.75
CA GLY A 50 -3.27 7.59 -5.21
C GLY A 50 -4.68 7.76 -5.78
N PRO A 51 -4.85 7.56 -7.10
CA PRO A 51 -6.10 7.82 -7.82
C PRO A 51 -7.26 6.91 -7.39
N VAL A 52 -6.99 5.75 -6.79
CA VAL A 52 -8.03 4.84 -6.26
C VAL A 52 -8.08 4.87 -4.72
N GLY A 53 -7.53 5.93 -4.12
CA GLY A 53 -7.52 6.13 -2.67
C GLY A 53 -6.46 5.33 -1.93
N GLU A 54 -5.57 4.66 -2.64
CA GLU A 54 -4.55 3.79 -2.07
C GLU A 54 -3.39 4.59 -1.46
N CYS A 55 -3.10 4.34 -0.18
CA CYS A 55 -1.85 4.81 0.43
C CYS A 55 -0.62 3.98 0.01
N VAL A 56 0.57 4.58 0.12
CA VAL A 56 1.85 3.91 -0.18
C VAL A 56 2.04 2.58 0.55
N VAL A 57 1.52 2.45 1.77
CA VAL A 57 1.57 1.19 2.54
C VAL A 57 0.78 0.06 1.87
N HIS A 58 -0.35 0.35 1.22
CA HIS A 58 -1.09 -0.63 0.43
C HIS A 58 -0.22 -1.17 -0.70
N ILE A 59 0.43 -0.26 -1.45
CA ILE A 59 1.31 -0.63 -2.56
C ILE A 59 2.47 -1.49 -2.07
N CYS A 60 3.09 -1.14 -0.94
CA CYS A 60 4.18 -1.95 -0.38
C CYS A 60 3.75 -3.39 -0.10
N PHE A 61 2.60 -3.59 0.57
CA PHE A 61 2.14 -4.93 0.88
C PHE A 61 1.63 -5.68 -0.35
N LEU A 62 0.96 -5.00 -1.28
CA LEU A 62 0.48 -5.58 -2.52
C LEU A 62 1.62 -6.08 -3.41
N LEU A 63 2.74 -5.36 -3.46
CA LEU A 63 3.93 -5.73 -4.24
C LEU A 63 4.90 -6.67 -3.48
N GLY A 64 4.56 -7.10 -2.26
CA GLY A 64 5.42 -7.96 -1.44
C GLY A 64 6.63 -7.26 -0.81
N LEU A 65 6.70 -5.93 -0.84
CA LEU A 65 7.74 -5.10 -0.24
C LEU A 65 7.52 -4.92 1.28
N LYS A 66 7.32 -6.03 2.00
CA LYS A 66 6.86 -6.03 3.39
C LYS A 66 7.80 -5.34 4.36
N ASP A 67 9.11 -5.47 4.19
CA ASP A 67 10.09 -4.84 5.09
C ASP A 67 10.00 -3.30 5.02
N ILE A 68 9.76 -2.76 3.82
CA ILE A 68 9.55 -1.33 3.62
C ILE A 68 8.17 -0.93 4.17
N GLY A 69 7.14 -1.72 3.88
CA GLY A 69 5.78 -1.50 4.37
C GLY A 69 5.71 -1.44 5.91
N MET A 70 6.33 -2.40 6.59
CA MET A 70 6.38 -2.46 8.06
C MET A 70 7.13 -1.24 8.65
N LYS A 71 8.25 -0.83 8.05
CA LYS A 71 8.96 0.39 8.45
C LYS A 71 8.10 1.64 8.29
N LEU A 72 7.40 1.77 7.16
CA LEU A 72 6.50 2.90 6.92
C LEU A 72 5.35 2.92 7.93
N VAL A 73 4.79 1.74 8.27
CA VAL A 73 3.74 1.64 9.30
C VAL A 73 4.26 2.16 10.64
N GLN A 74 5.42 1.68 11.10
CA GLN A 74 6.02 2.11 12.36
C GLN A 74 6.31 3.61 12.42
N GLN A 75 6.73 4.21 11.30
CA GLN A 75 7.17 5.60 11.28
C GLN A 75 6.02 6.59 11.05
N HIS A 76 4.99 6.18 10.31
CA HIS A 76 4.02 7.12 9.73
C HIS A 76 2.55 6.67 9.79
N TYR A 77 2.26 5.40 10.11
CA TYR A 77 0.89 4.87 10.15
C TYR A 77 0.57 4.08 11.43
N ASP A 78 1.29 4.32 12.53
CA ASP A 78 1.18 3.54 13.77
C ASP A 78 -0.07 3.84 14.61
N THR A 79 -0.95 4.74 14.14
CA THR A 79 -2.24 5.00 14.81
C THR A 79 -3.34 4.08 14.28
N LYS A 80 -4.34 3.80 15.12
CA LYS A 80 -5.49 2.96 14.74
C LYS A 80 -6.23 3.50 13.52
N GLU A 81 -6.32 4.81 13.37
CA GLU A 81 -6.98 5.44 12.23
C GLU A 81 -6.18 5.21 10.95
N LEU A 82 -4.84 5.33 11.02
CA LEU A 82 -3.97 5.26 9.85
C LEU A 82 -3.71 3.81 9.40
N ILE A 83 -3.56 2.88 10.34
CA ILE A 83 -3.34 1.47 10.00
C ILE A 83 -4.56 0.80 9.36
N ASN A 84 -5.75 1.36 9.61
CA ASN A 84 -7.03 0.88 9.09
C ASN A 84 -7.55 1.67 7.90
N ILE A 85 -6.73 2.54 7.30
CA ILE A 85 -7.15 3.29 6.11
C ILE A 85 -7.55 2.29 5.02
N PRO A 86 -8.77 2.39 4.48
CA PRO A 86 -9.17 1.58 3.35
C PRO A 86 -8.80 2.23 2.02
N TYR A 87 -8.75 1.43 0.95
CA TYR A 87 -8.96 1.92 -0.42
C TYR A 87 -10.26 2.73 -0.46
N ALA A 88 -10.20 3.91 -1.08
CA ALA A 88 -11.35 4.79 -1.18
C ALA A 88 -12.34 4.30 -2.24
N ASP A 89 -13.59 4.73 -2.10
CA ASP A 89 -14.57 4.60 -3.16
C ASP A 89 -14.22 5.58 -4.28
N ASP A 90 -13.72 5.07 -5.40
CA ASP A 90 -13.35 5.84 -6.59
C ASP A 90 -14.56 6.34 -7.40
N LEU A 91 -15.79 5.98 -6.98
CA LEU A 91 -17.04 6.40 -7.60
C LEU A 91 -17.81 7.45 -6.78
N GLU A 92 -17.26 7.92 -5.65
CA GLU A 92 -17.87 8.94 -4.78
C GLU A 92 -18.31 10.26 -5.45
N PRO A 93 -17.76 10.74 -6.59
CA PRO A 93 -18.29 11.94 -7.25
C PRO A 93 -19.75 11.84 -7.70
N LYS A 94 -20.36 10.64 -7.71
CA LYS A 94 -21.71 10.41 -8.24
C LYS A 94 -22.83 10.39 -7.19
N LYS A 95 -22.59 10.83 -5.94
CA LYS A 95 -23.63 10.90 -4.89
C LYS A 95 -24.85 11.80 -5.19
N ASN A 96 -24.74 12.71 -6.17
CA ASN A 96 -25.86 13.58 -6.58
C ASN A 96 -26.74 13.00 -7.70
N LEU A 97 -26.43 11.81 -8.22
CA LEU A 97 -27.31 11.11 -9.13
C LEU A 97 -28.23 10.21 -8.31
N LEU A 98 -29.48 10.65 -8.16
CA LEU A 98 -30.62 9.89 -7.67
C LEU A 98 -30.79 8.59 -8.48
N ILE A 99 -29.96 7.60 -8.19
CA ILE A 99 -30.10 6.25 -8.72
C ILE A 99 -30.55 5.40 -7.56
N ASP A 100 -31.87 5.24 -7.48
CA ASP A 100 -32.55 4.26 -6.65
C ASP A 100 -32.16 2.84 -7.11
N ARG A 101 -30.95 2.35 -6.77
CA ARG A 101 -30.54 0.98 -7.10
C ARG A 101 -29.62 0.32 -6.08
N LYS A 102 -30.10 -0.87 -5.72
CA LYS A 102 -29.47 -2.13 -5.34
C LYS A 102 -28.13 -2.52 -6.05
N ASP A 103 -27.59 -1.66 -6.91
CA ASP A 103 -26.46 -1.90 -7.82
C ASP A 103 -25.35 -0.84 -7.60
N PHE A 104 -25.04 -0.53 -6.35
CA PHE A 104 -23.89 0.32 -6.02
C PHE A 104 -22.63 -0.48 -6.37
N ASP A 105 -22.05 -0.19 -7.53
CA ASP A 105 -20.65 -0.51 -7.79
C ASP A 105 -19.87 0.35 -6.80
N CYS A 106 -19.38 -0.26 -5.72
CA CYS A 106 -18.60 0.44 -4.72
C CYS A 106 -17.17 0.68 -5.19
N GLY A 107 -16.81 0.56 -6.47
CA GLY A 107 -15.41 0.60 -6.92
C GLY A 107 -14.76 -0.78 -6.82
N LEU A 108 -13.57 -0.96 -7.40
CA LEU A 108 -12.98 -2.29 -7.54
C LEU A 108 -12.52 -2.89 -6.20
N TYR A 109 -11.77 -2.12 -5.40
CA TYR A 109 -11.11 -2.56 -4.17
C TYR A 109 -11.62 -1.88 -2.89
N THR A 110 -12.74 -1.18 -2.97
CA THR A 110 -13.19 -0.32 -1.87
C THR A 110 -13.36 -1.03 -0.55
N GLY A 111 -12.89 -0.39 0.52
CA GLY A 111 -12.89 -0.95 1.86
C GLY A 111 -11.76 -1.94 2.14
N GLU A 112 -10.98 -2.33 1.12
CA GLU A 112 -9.78 -3.14 1.32
C GLU A 112 -8.77 -2.37 2.17
N THR A 113 -8.15 -3.05 3.14
CA THR A 113 -7.12 -2.48 4.02
C THR A 113 -5.85 -3.31 3.91
N ILE A 114 -4.73 -2.79 4.42
CA ILE A 114 -3.46 -3.56 4.46
C ILE A 114 -3.57 -4.91 5.17
N LEU A 115 -4.51 -5.08 6.13
CA LEU A 115 -4.76 -6.37 6.77
C LEU A 115 -5.42 -7.38 5.81
N HIS A 116 -6.36 -6.93 4.97
CA HIS A 116 -6.97 -7.79 3.95
C HIS A 116 -5.90 -8.30 2.97
N ILE A 117 -5.02 -7.41 2.50
CA ILE A 117 -3.91 -7.76 1.61
C ILE A 117 -3.01 -8.82 2.26
N ALA A 118 -2.62 -8.62 3.52
CA ALA A 118 -1.78 -9.56 4.26
C ALA A 118 -2.42 -10.95 4.44
N ILE A 119 -3.75 -11.00 4.64
CA ILE A 119 -4.50 -12.25 4.73
C ILE A 119 -4.52 -12.97 3.38
N VAL A 120 -4.83 -12.26 2.29
CA VAL A 120 -4.89 -12.85 0.94
C VAL A 120 -3.53 -13.36 0.49
N THR A 121 -2.45 -12.66 0.84
CA THR A 121 -1.07 -13.10 0.54
C THR A 121 -0.56 -14.19 1.50
N CYS A 122 -1.35 -14.56 2.52
CA CYS A 122 -1.01 -15.56 3.53
C CYS A 122 0.31 -15.24 4.27
N ASP A 123 0.60 -13.96 4.53
CA ASP A 123 1.82 -13.56 5.26
C ASP A 123 1.53 -13.42 6.76
N ASP A 124 1.68 -14.51 7.49
CA ASP A 124 1.43 -14.56 8.94
C ASP A 124 2.28 -13.57 9.75
N VAL A 125 3.48 -13.22 9.27
CA VAL A 125 4.36 -12.26 9.94
C VAL A 125 3.76 -10.87 9.86
N VAL A 126 3.31 -10.47 8.66
CA VAL A 126 2.64 -9.19 8.46
C VAL A 126 1.29 -9.15 9.18
N VAL A 127 0.50 -10.23 9.13
CA VAL A 127 -0.79 -10.30 9.85
C VAL A 127 -0.59 -10.06 11.35
N ARG A 128 0.34 -10.76 12.00
CA ARG A 128 0.63 -10.55 13.43
C ARG A 128 1.09 -9.12 13.71
N PHE A 129 2.03 -8.61 12.91
CA PHE A 129 2.56 -7.26 13.05
C PHE A 129 1.47 -6.17 12.98
N LEU A 130 0.50 -6.34 12.06
CA LEU A 130 -0.61 -5.40 11.88
C LEU A 130 -1.63 -5.49 13.03
N LEU A 131 -1.95 -6.71 13.49
CA LEU A 131 -2.88 -6.92 14.61
C LEU A 131 -2.34 -6.33 15.92
N GLU A 132 -1.05 -6.51 16.21
CA GLU A 132 -0.38 -5.90 17.37
C GLU A 132 -0.50 -4.37 17.40
N ARG A 133 -0.66 -3.75 16.23
CA ARG A 133 -0.80 -2.30 16.04
C ARG A 133 -2.25 -1.83 15.91
N GLY A 134 -3.22 -2.72 16.16
CA GLY A 134 -4.64 -2.37 16.18
C GLY A 134 -5.30 -2.35 14.80
N ALA A 135 -4.77 -3.10 13.83
CA ALA A 135 -5.52 -3.42 12.63
C ALA A 135 -6.84 -4.13 12.99
N SER A 136 -7.93 -3.70 12.37
CA SER A 136 -9.29 -4.10 12.70
C SER A 136 -9.68 -5.36 11.93
N LEU A 137 -9.99 -6.42 12.67
CA LEU A 137 -10.62 -7.64 12.13
C LEU A 137 -12.05 -7.40 11.62
N TYR A 138 -12.67 -6.29 12.02
CA TYR A 138 -14.05 -5.95 11.63
C TYR A 138 -14.12 -5.06 10.39
N ALA A 139 -12.96 -4.62 9.86
CA ALA A 139 -12.91 -3.91 8.58
C ALA A 139 -13.53 -4.76 7.47
N ARG A 140 -14.21 -4.10 6.52
CA ARG A 140 -14.94 -4.78 5.44
C ARG A 140 -14.52 -4.23 4.10
N ALA A 141 -13.96 -5.10 3.26
CA ALA A 141 -13.84 -4.87 1.84
C ALA A 141 -15.18 -5.17 1.14
N ARG A 142 -15.64 -4.25 0.29
CA ARG A 142 -16.96 -4.31 -0.38
C ARG A 142 -16.90 -3.99 -1.87
N GLY A 143 -15.72 -3.65 -2.39
CA GLY A 143 -15.54 -3.44 -3.82
C GLY A 143 -15.95 -4.66 -4.66
N VAL A 144 -16.18 -4.44 -5.95
CA VAL A 144 -16.66 -5.44 -6.91
C VAL A 144 -15.83 -6.72 -6.88
N PHE A 145 -14.51 -6.60 -6.67
CA PHE A 145 -13.60 -7.74 -6.55
C PHE A 145 -14.01 -8.73 -5.44
N PHE A 146 -14.60 -8.24 -4.34
CA PHE A 146 -14.98 -9.04 -3.18
C PHE A 146 -16.42 -9.57 -3.26
N MET A 147 -17.19 -9.21 -4.29
CA MET A 147 -18.58 -9.63 -4.42
C MET A 147 -18.69 -11.05 -5.01
N PRO A 148 -19.43 -11.98 -4.36
CA PRO A 148 -19.56 -13.37 -4.83
C PRO A 148 -20.16 -13.51 -6.24
N GLN A 149 -20.96 -12.54 -6.66
CA GLN A 149 -21.65 -12.53 -7.95
C GLN A 149 -20.72 -12.26 -9.15
N TRP A 150 -19.51 -11.74 -8.92
CA TRP A 150 -18.52 -11.47 -9.95
C TRP A 150 -17.56 -12.64 -10.22
N ILE A 151 -17.71 -13.76 -9.52
CA ILE A 151 -17.09 -15.03 -9.90
C ILE A 151 -17.69 -15.43 -11.26
N PRO A 152 -16.91 -15.47 -12.36
CA PRO A 152 -17.42 -15.90 -13.66
C PRO A 152 -18.08 -17.27 -13.49
N ALA A 153 -19.27 -17.46 -14.08
CA ALA A 153 -20.16 -18.60 -13.84
C ALA A 153 -19.56 -20.02 -14.04
N ARG A 154 -18.27 -20.16 -14.37
CA ARG A 154 -17.55 -21.44 -14.42
C ARG A 154 -17.05 -21.87 -13.03
N LYS A 155 -17.97 -22.10 -12.09
CA LYS A 155 -17.84 -23.00 -10.90
C LYS A 155 -19.01 -22.89 -9.90
N LYS A 156 -20.21 -22.47 -10.34
CA LYS A 156 -21.45 -22.64 -9.54
C LYS A 156 -21.90 -24.11 -9.37
N LEU A 157 -21.11 -25.07 -9.80
CA LEU A 157 -21.38 -26.50 -9.66
C LEU A 157 -20.58 -27.05 -8.46
N ARG A 158 -21.33 -27.47 -7.41
CA ARG A 158 -21.04 -28.54 -6.43
C ARG A 158 -21.00 -28.20 -4.93
N PHE A 159 -20.94 -26.94 -4.49
CA PHE A 159 -20.95 -26.69 -3.03
C PHE A 159 -22.34 -26.47 -2.41
N ALA A 160 -23.35 -26.07 -3.20
CA ALA A 160 -24.69 -25.79 -2.68
C ALA A 160 -25.59 -27.03 -2.51
N GLU A 161 -25.17 -28.21 -2.97
CA GLU A 161 -26.00 -29.43 -2.94
C GLU A 161 -25.72 -30.35 -1.74
N LYS A 162 -24.80 -29.98 -0.83
CA LYS A 162 -24.42 -30.84 0.32
C LYS A 162 -24.87 -30.34 1.70
N ILE A 163 -25.74 -29.35 1.75
CA ILE A 163 -26.39 -28.93 3.00
C ILE A 163 -27.89 -28.81 2.74
N ARG A 164 -28.56 -29.95 2.70
CA ARG A 164 -29.98 -30.13 2.95
C ARG A 164 -30.17 -31.40 3.76
#